data_AF-A0A831T6G0-F1
#
_entry.id   AF-A0A831T6G0-F1
#
_cell.length_a   1.000
_cell.length_b   1.000
_cell.length_c   1.000
_cell.angle_alpha   90.00
_cell.angle_beta   90.00
_cell.angle_gamma   90.00
#
_symmetry.space_group_name_H-M   'P 1'
#
loop_
_entity.id
_entity.type
_entity.pdbx_description
1 polymer ?
#
loop_
_entity_poly.entity_id
_entity_poly.type
_entity_poly.pdbx_seq_one_letter_code
_entity_poly.pdbx_strand_id
1 'polypeptide(L)'
;MLRSFGSALATLVVLLVLVVAGGRTDDEPKRGRDLIMQQKLGSAQKVLEGLAIKDFNMIEKHADELGILSKRAEWLVLKTPEYTRHSDDFRRNAETMSRMAKEKNLDGAALAYVQLTMSCVNCHKYVREVRIARLDQ
;
A
#
# COMPACT_ATOMS: atom_id res chain seq x y z
N MET A 1 -9.41 59.36 25.60
CA MET A 1 -10.10 58.27 24.88
C MET A 1 -9.10 57.61 23.94
N LEU A 2 -8.36 56.60 24.40
CA LEU A 2 -7.47 55.82 23.51
C LEU A 2 -7.41 54.39 24.05
N ARG A 3 -8.43 53.60 23.72
CA ARG A 3 -8.53 52.18 24.07
C ARG A 3 -8.48 51.36 22.79
N SER A 4 -7.57 50.38 22.78
CA SER A 4 -7.75 49.07 22.14
C SER A 4 -7.89 49.03 20.60
N PHE A 5 -6.81 49.30 19.87
CA PHE A 5 -6.68 48.86 18.47
C PHE A 5 -5.61 47.78 18.24
N GLY A 6 -4.69 47.55 19.19
CA GLY A 6 -3.58 46.59 19.02
C GLY A 6 -3.97 45.11 19.12
N SER A 7 -5.00 44.78 19.90
CA SER A 7 -5.36 43.38 20.17
C SER A 7 -6.12 42.71 19.01
N ALA A 8 -6.82 43.49 18.18
CA ALA A 8 -7.59 42.97 17.05
C ALA A 8 -6.71 42.58 15.85
N LEU A 9 -5.57 43.26 15.68
CA LEU A 9 -4.63 42.97 14.59
C LEU A 9 -3.81 41.70 14.89
N ALA A 10 -3.41 41.51 16.15
CA ALA A 10 -2.65 40.34 16.59
C ALA A 10 -3.46 39.04 16.50
N THR A 11 -4.76 39.08 16.82
CA THR A 11 -5.64 37.90 16.69
C THR A 11 -5.94 37.54 15.24
N LEU A 12 -6.07 38.53 14.34
CA LEU A 12 -6.28 38.29 12.91
C LEU A 12 -5.06 37.60 12.25
N VAL A 13 -3.84 38.00 12.63
CA VAL A 13 -2.60 37.41 12.11
C VAL A 13 -2.41 35.96 12.58
N VAL A 14 -2.73 35.65 13.84
CA VAL A 14 -2.67 34.27 14.37
C VAL A 14 -3.70 33.36 13.69
N LEU A 15 -4.90 33.87 13.42
CA LEU A 15 -5.92 33.14 12.65
C LEU A 15 -5.50 32.90 11.20
N LEU A 16 -4.83 33.86 10.54
CA LEU A 16 -4.35 33.70 9.17
C LEU A 16 -3.23 32.66 9.06
N VAL A 17 -2.31 32.61 10.05
CA VAL A 17 -1.21 31.62 10.09
C VAL A 17 -1.75 30.19 10.31
N LEU A 18 -2.81 30.03 11.10
CA LEU A 18 -3.46 28.72 11.29
C LEU A 18 -4.20 28.23 10.03
N VAL A 19 -4.70 29.14 9.20
CA VAL A 19 -5.36 28.78 7.92
C VAL A 19 -4.34 28.35 6.86
N VAL A 20 -3.16 28.97 6.81
CA VAL A 20 -2.10 28.61 5.84
C VAL A 20 -1.45 27.26 6.14
N ALA A 21 -1.34 26.87 7.42
CA ALA A 21 -0.78 25.57 7.82
C ALA A 21 -1.73 24.37 7.60
N GLY A 22 -3.02 24.62 7.32
CA GLY A 22 -4.05 23.59 7.17
C GLY A 22 -4.22 23.01 5.76
N GLY A 23 -3.44 23.49 4.78
CA GLY A 23 -3.48 22.99 3.41
C GLY A 23 -2.90 21.57 3.29
N ARG A 24 -3.70 20.54 3.58
CA ARG A 24 -3.42 19.18 3.11
C ARG A 24 -3.34 19.23 1.57
N THR A 25 -2.14 19.15 1.03
CA THR A 25 -1.93 19.10 -0.43
C THR A 25 -2.37 17.73 -0.95
N ASP A 26 -2.86 17.69 -2.20
CA ASP A 26 -3.28 16.46 -2.90
C ASP A 26 -2.15 15.39 -3.06
N ASP A 27 -0.95 15.70 -2.58
CA ASP A 27 0.25 14.86 -2.67
C ASP A 27 0.37 13.84 -1.53
N GLU A 28 -0.24 14.08 -0.36
CA GLU A 28 -0.19 13.16 0.78
C GLU A 28 -0.73 11.75 0.43
N PRO A 29 -1.91 11.59 -0.21
CA PRO A 29 -2.42 10.29 -0.62
C PRO A 29 -1.58 9.60 -1.70
N LYS A 30 -0.88 10.36 -2.57
CA LYS A 30 0.00 9.79 -3.61
C LYS A 30 1.26 9.21 -2.98
N ARG A 31 1.90 10.00 -2.10
CA ARG A 31 3.11 9.60 -1.40
C ARG A 31 2.89 8.35 -0.53
N GLY A 32 1.76 8.25 0.18
CA GLY A 32 1.40 7.05 0.94
C GLY A 32 1.29 5.79 0.07
N ARG A 33 0.69 5.90 -1.12
CA ARG A 33 0.59 4.78 -2.08
C ARG A 33 1.94 4.34 -2.62
N ASP A 34 2.80 5.29 -2.98
CA ASP A 34 4.11 4.97 -3.54
C ASP A 34 4.96 4.25 -2.49
N LEU A 35 4.91 4.68 -1.23
CA LEU A 35 5.59 4.04 -0.11
C LEU A 35 5.14 2.59 0.09
N ILE A 36 3.82 2.30 0.10
CA ILE A 36 3.36 0.92 0.27
C ILE A 36 3.74 0.03 -0.93
N MET A 37 3.81 0.58 -2.14
CA MET A 37 4.19 -0.19 -3.33
C MET A 37 5.70 -0.47 -3.36
N GLN A 38 6.52 0.45 -2.88
CA GLN A 38 7.96 0.21 -2.65
C GLN A 38 8.17 -0.89 -1.60
N GLN A 39 7.45 -0.82 -0.47
CA GLN A 39 7.51 -1.85 0.56
C GLN A 39 7.05 -3.22 0.02
N LYS A 40 5.96 -3.25 -0.75
CA LYS A 40 5.47 -4.47 -1.42
C LYS A 40 6.52 -5.08 -2.33
N LEU A 41 7.22 -4.27 -3.14
CA LEU A 41 8.29 -4.77 -4.00
C LEU A 41 9.45 -5.33 -3.16
N GLY A 42 9.87 -4.62 -2.12
CA GLY A 42 10.94 -5.06 -1.22
C GLY A 42 10.65 -6.40 -0.55
N SER A 43 9.47 -6.58 0.05
CA SER A 43 9.09 -7.85 0.68
C SER A 43 8.99 -8.98 -0.37
N ALA A 44 8.46 -8.73 -1.57
CA ALA A 44 8.41 -9.73 -2.63
C ALA A 44 9.80 -10.16 -3.15
N GLN A 45 10.78 -9.25 -3.20
CA GLN A 45 12.16 -9.57 -3.53
C GLN A 45 12.81 -10.42 -2.43
N LYS A 46 12.55 -10.09 -1.16
CA LYS A 46 13.06 -10.84 -0.02
C LYS A 46 12.47 -12.23 0.12
N VAL A 47 11.21 -12.43 -0.27
CA VAL A 47 10.66 -13.77 -0.41
C VAL A 47 11.44 -14.59 -1.44
N LEU A 48 11.73 -14.03 -2.62
CA LEU A 48 12.50 -14.74 -3.66
C LEU A 48 13.91 -15.08 -3.18
N GLU A 49 14.56 -14.17 -2.48
CA GLU A 49 15.85 -14.42 -1.82
C GLU A 49 15.74 -15.61 -0.86
N GLY A 50 14.76 -15.59 0.05
CA GLY A 50 14.51 -16.67 0.99
C GLY A 50 14.22 -18.01 0.32
N LEU A 51 13.45 -18.01 -0.78
CA LEU A 51 13.21 -19.22 -1.59
C LEU A 51 14.51 -19.77 -2.19
N ALA A 52 15.35 -18.90 -2.76
CA ALA A 52 16.59 -19.31 -3.42
C ALA A 52 17.62 -19.91 -2.45
N ILE A 53 17.64 -19.46 -1.19
CA ILE A 53 18.58 -19.94 -0.16
C ILE A 53 17.92 -20.87 0.87
N LYS A 54 16.65 -21.25 0.67
CA LYS A 54 15.86 -22.08 1.59
C LYS A 54 15.81 -21.52 3.03
N ASP A 55 15.64 -20.20 3.16
CA ASP A 55 15.41 -19.54 4.44
C ASP A 55 13.89 -19.39 4.70
N PHE A 56 13.33 -20.36 5.42
CA PHE A 56 11.91 -20.37 5.77
C PHE A 56 11.48 -19.17 6.63
N ASN A 57 12.35 -18.66 7.49
CA ASN A 57 12.02 -17.51 8.33
C ASN A 57 11.94 -16.23 7.49
N MET A 58 12.84 -16.07 6.52
CA MET A 58 12.81 -14.95 5.58
C MET A 58 11.56 -15.01 4.70
N ILE A 59 11.21 -16.19 4.17
CA ILE A 59 9.99 -16.38 3.38
C ILE A 59 8.75 -16.03 4.21
N GLU A 60 8.61 -16.60 5.40
CA GLU A 60 7.47 -16.38 6.29
C GLU A 60 7.30 -14.91 6.63
N LYS A 61 8.37 -14.28 7.15
CA LYS A 61 8.36 -12.88 7.58
C LYS A 61 7.89 -11.96 6.46
N HIS A 62 8.48 -12.10 5.27
CA HIS A 62 8.17 -11.18 4.18
C HIS A 62 6.85 -11.52 3.48
N ALA A 63 6.38 -12.77 3.53
CA ALA A 63 5.02 -13.13 3.15
C ALA A 63 3.98 -12.50 4.09
N ASP A 64 4.21 -12.51 5.41
CA ASP A 64 3.34 -11.86 6.38
C ASP A 64 3.33 -10.34 6.19
N GLU A 65 4.48 -9.71 5.95
CA GLU A 65 4.57 -8.28 5.62
C GLU A 65 3.72 -7.91 4.38
N LEU A 66 3.76 -8.72 3.32
CA LEU A 66 2.91 -8.52 2.14
C LEU A 66 1.43 -8.57 2.50
N GLY A 67 1.01 -9.54 3.31
CA GLY A 67 -0.34 -9.64 3.84
C GLY A 67 -0.76 -8.39 4.65
N ILE A 68 0.13 -7.87 5.50
CA ILE A 68 -0.11 -6.67 6.32
C ILE A 68 -0.26 -5.42 5.44
N LEU A 69 0.62 -5.24 4.44
CA LEU A 69 0.57 -4.09 3.52
C LEU A 69 -0.78 -4.02 2.79
N SER A 70 -1.34 -5.17 2.43
CA SER A 70 -2.64 -5.24 1.72
C SER A 70 -3.85 -4.78 2.54
N LYS A 71 -3.68 -4.60 3.86
CA LYS A 71 -4.74 -4.20 4.81
C LYS A 71 -4.64 -2.73 5.19
N ARG A 72 -3.62 -2.01 4.72
CA ARG A 72 -3.45 -0.58 4.98
C ARG A 72 -4.44 0.26 4.17
N ALA A 73 -4.80 1.43 4.70
CA ALA A 73 -5.79 2.31 4.06
C ALA A 73 -5.35 2.77 2.66
N GLU A 74 -4.05 3.00 2.49
CA GLU A 74 -3.42 3.40 1.23
C GLU A 74 -3.54 2.33 0.13
N TRP A 75 -3.82 1.08 0.50
CA TRP A 75 -4.05 0.01 -0.46
C TRP A 75 -5.31 0.25 -1.29
N LEU A 76 -6.37 0.81 -0.71
CA LEU A 76 -7.65 0.98 -1.40
C LEU A 76 -7.59 2.10 -2.46
N VAL A 77 -7.14 1.76 -3.67
CA VAL A 77 -7.02 2.72 -4.78
C VAL A 77 -8.24 2.80 -5.70
N LEU A 78 -9.06 1.74 -5.74
CA LEU A 78 -10.31 1.67 -6.50
C LEU A 78 -11.40 1.05 -5.63
N LYS A 79 -12.61 1.60 -5.72
CA LYS A 79 -13.81 1.08 -5.02
C LYS A 79 -14.68 0.31 -6.01
N THR A 80 -14.19 -0.85 -6.43
CA THR A 80 -14.82 -1.70 -7.44
C THR A 80 -14.75 -3.18 -7.02
N PRO A 81 -15.75 -4.01 -7.31
CA PRO A 81 -15.72 -5.44 -6.97
C PRO A 81 -14.49 -6.19 -7.50
N GLU A 82 -14.04 -5.87 -8.72
CA GLU A 82 -12.89 -6.52 -9.37
C GLU A 82 -11.58 -6.18 -8.65
N TYR A 83 -11.40 -4.92 -8.25
CA TYR A 83 -10.26 -4.51 -7.42
C TYR A 83 -10.22 -5.26 -6.08
N THR A 84 -11.37 -5.41 -5.42
CA THR A 84 -11.48 -6.19 -4.18
C THR A 84 -11.07 -7.63 -4.41
N ARG A 85 -11.56 -8.27 -5.48
CA ARG A 85 -11.19 -9.64 -5.86
C ARG A 85 -9.68 -9.79 -6.07
N HIS A 86 -9.06 -8.89 -6.83
CA HIS A 86 -7.60 -8.92 -7.04
C HIS A 86 -6.81 -8.74 -5.74
N SER A 87 -7.30 -7.88 -4.84
CA SER A 87 -6.69 -7.68 -3.52
C SER A 87 -6.84 -8.91 -2.63
N ASP A 88 -7.97 -9.61 -2.71
CA ASP A 88 -8.19 -10.86 -2.00
C ASP A 88 -7.31 -12.00 -2.53
N ASP A 89 -7.14 -12.11 -3.86
CA ASP A 89 -6.21 -13.07 -4.46
C ASP A 89 -4.78 -12.84 -3.97
N PHE A 90 -4.35 -11.58 -3.93
CA PHE A 90 -3.05 -11.22 -3.37
C PHE A 90 -2.90 -11.64 -1.90
N ARG A 91 -3.89 -11.34 -1.05
CA ARG A 91 -3.89 -11.74 0.37
C ARG A 91 -3.80 -13.24 0.56
N ARG A 92 -4.65 -14.01 -0.15
CA ARG A 92 -4.68 -15.47 -0.07
C ARG A 92 -3.33 -16.08 -0.44
N ASN A 93 -2.68 -15.56 -1.49
CA ASN A 93 -1.38 -16.07 -1.92
C ASN A 93 -0.27 -15.73 -0.92
N ALA A 94 -0.29 -14.54 -0.31
CA ALA A 94 0.64 -14.16 0.76
C ALA A 94 0.46 -15.04 2.02
N GLU A 95 -0.79 -15.25 2.46
CA GLU A 95 -1.11 -16.11 3.61
C GLU A 95 -0.74 -17.58 3.34
N THR A 96 -0.99 -18.08 2.13
CA THR A 96 -0.58 -19.43 1.72
C THR A 96 0.93 -19.59 1.75
N MET A 97 1.66 -18.61 1.23
CA MET A 97 3.12 -18.62 1.22
C MET A 97 3.71 -18.63 2.63
N SER A 98 3.20 -17.78 3.53
CA SER A 98 3.57 -17.76 4.95
C SER A 98 3.32 -19.12 5.61
N ARG A 99 2.14 -19.71 5.38
CA ARG A 99 1.79 -21.03 5.90
C ARG A 99 2.70 -22.13 5.36
N MET A 100 2.99 -22.15 4.05
CA MET A 100 3.93 -23.11 3.45
C MET A 100 5.33 -22.99 4.03
N ALA A 101 5.79 -21.77 4.29
CA ALA A 101 7.07 -21.55 4.95
C ALA A 101 7.10 -22.09 6.39
N LYS A 102 6.04 -21.84 7.18
CA LYS A 102 5.86 -22.40 8.54
C LYS A 102 5.88 -23.93 8.55
N GLU A 103 5.24 -24.54 7.55
CA GLU A 103 5.21 -25.99 7.34
C GLU A 103 6.54 -26.54 6.75
N LYS A 104 7.53 -25.68 6.49
CA LYS A 104 8.81 -26.02 5.83
C LYS A 104 8.62 -26.66 4.45
N ASN A 105 7.54 -26.31 3.76
CA ASN A 105 7.22 -26.75 2.41
C ASN A 105 7.73 -25.73 1.39
N LEU A 106 8.97 -25.92 0.91
CA LEU A 106 9.60 -24.98 -0.02
C LEU A 106 8.88 -24.91 -1.37
N ASP A 107 8.48 -26.06 -1.92
CA ASP A 107 7.80 -26.14 -3.23
C ASP A 107 6.43 -25.45 -3.17
N GLY A 108 5.70 -25.65 -2.07
CA GLY A 108 4.45 -24.96 -1.82
C GLY A 108 4.62 -23.45 -1.69
N ALA A 109 5.66 -23.00 -0.99
CA ALA A 109 5.97 -21.58 -0.87
C ALA A 109 6.37 -20.96 -2.24
N ALA A 110 7.16 -21.68 -3.04
CA ALA A 110 7.55 -21.27 -4.38
C ALA A 110 6.34 -21.16 -5.32
N LEU A 111 5.42 -22.13 -5.29
CA LEU A 111 4.20 -22.07 -6.08
C LEU A 111 3.32 -20.87 -5.67
N ALA A 112 3.14 -20.65 -4.37
CA ALA A 112 2.41 -19.49 -3.86
C ALA A 112 3.06 -18.16 -4.29
N TYR A 113 4.39 -18.10 -4.40
CA TYR A 113 5.12 -16.92 -4.90
C TYR A 113 4.85 -16.63 -6.38
N VAL A 114 4.80 -17.66 -7.22
CA VAL A 114 4.40 -17.50 -8.61
C VAL A 114 2.96 -16.99 -8.71
N GLN A 115 2.04 -17.55 -7.92
CA GLN A 115 0.64 -17.10 -7.87
C GLN A 115 0.51 -15.65 -7.37
N LEU A 116 1.29 -15.26 -6.36
CA LEU A 116 1.37 -13.88 -5.89
C LEU A 116 1.88 -12.94 -6.99
N THR A 117 2.87 -13.36 -7.77
CA THR A 117 3.41 -12.57 -8.89
C THR A 117 2.32 -12.33 -9.94
N MET A 118 1.52 -13.36 -10.26
CA MET A 118 0.39 -13.22 -11.18
C MET A 118 -0.70 -12.27 -10.64
N SER A 119 -1.03 -12.32 -9.35
CA SER A 119 -2.01 -11.39 -8.77
C SER A 119 -1.53 -9.93 -8.82
N CYS A 120 -0.22 -9.69 -8.69
CA CYS A 120 0.37 -8.35 -8.86
C CYS A 120 0.14 -7.82 -10.29
N VAL A 121 0.46 -8.63 -11.30
CA VAL A 121 0.30 -8.24 -12.71
C VAL A 121 -1.17 -8.02 -13.06
N ASN A 122 -2.04 -8.93 -12.64
CA ASN A 122 -3.48 -8.85 -12.92
C ASN A 122 -4.11 -7.60 -12.30
N CYS A 123 -3.79 -7.30 -11.04
CA CYS A 123 -4.28 -6.08 -10.38
C CYS A 123 -3.78 -4.81 -11.09
N HIS A 124 -2.50 -4.76 -11.46
CA HIS A 124 -1.93 -3.60 -12.15
C HIS A 124 -2.50 -3.42 -13.56
N LYS A 125 -2.81 -4.51 -14.27
CA LYS A 125 -3.52 -4.46 -15.54
C LYS A 125 -4.89 -3.82 -15.38
N TYR A 126 -5.70 -4.33 -14.44
CA TYR A 126 -7.03 -3.78 -14.15
C TYR A 126 -6.99 -2.30 -13.75
N VAL A 127 -6.09 -1.92 -12.83
CA VAL A 127 -5.96 -0.53 -12.38
C VAL A 127 -5.61 0.41 -13.54
N ARG A 128 -4.75 -0.05 -14.48
CA ARG A 128 -4.40 0.73 -15.67
C ARG A 128 -5.59 0.90 -16.61
N GLU A 129 -6.32 -0.18 -16.88
CA GLU A 129 -7.52 -0.16 -17.74
C GLU A 129 -8.59 0.79 -17.19
N VAL A 130 -8.90 0.73 -15.90
CA VAL A 130 -9.86 1.65 -15.26
C VAL A 130 -9.40 3.11 -15.32
N ARG A 131 -8.10 3.37 -15.20
CA ARG A 131 -7.57 4.74 -15.32
C ARG A 131 -7.70 5.29 -16.73
N ILE A 132 -7.40 4.49 -17.75
CA ILE A 132 -7.57 4.88 -19.16
C ILE A 132 -9.03 5.21 -19.45
N ALA A 133 -9.95 4.30 -19.08
CA ALA A 133 -11.38 4.50 -19.31
C ALA A 133 -11.98 5.75 -18.64
N ARG A 134 -11.35 6.27 -17.58
CA ARG A 134 -11.74 7.53 -16.92
C ARG A 134 -11.18 8.78 -17.58
N LEU A 135 -10.09 8.67 -18.34
CA LEU A 135 -9.52 9.78 -19.10
C LEU A 135 -10.28 10.03 -20.40
N ASP A 136 -10.97 9.01 -20.90
CA ASP A 136 -11.80 9.07 -22.11
C ASP A 136 -13.24 9.56 -21.84
N GLN A 137 -13.57 9.91 -20.58
CA GLN A 137 -14.87 10.45 -20.15
C GLN A 137 -14.77 11.95 -19.88
#